data_AF-A0A7Z8QN36-F1
#
_entry.id   AF-A0A7Z8QN36-F1
#
_cell.length_a   1.000
_cell.length_b   1.000
_cell.length_c   1.000
_cell.angle_alpha   90.00
_cell.angle_beta   90.00
_cell.angle_gamma   90.00
#
_symmetry.space_group_name_H-M   'P 1'
#
loop_
_entity.id
_entity.type
_entity.pdbx_description
1 polymer ?
#
loop_
_entity_poly.entity_id
_entity_poly.type
_entity_poly.pdbx_seq_one_letter_code
_entity_poly.pdbx_strand_id
1 'polypeptide(L)'
;MEEGVSIVSYKDQPIPQLFKDMTEKAVKEMEERGYTSVEESDVRTISRVLEPRFKDLMLSYDEAANQLVKEPANLEGTPFDDGELLGANTSGSNHDGKWTDISRFYKFDDLGVVKLKEVDFITSRGRIQVTEELINEDVNGIPATYLVNVSNSGAAVSLVFWATDSKEYTLYAEKNGAKDEGVKQRLLELARSIPAD
;
A
#
# COMPACT_ATOMS: atom_id res chain seq x y z
N MET A 1 -20.03 -11.24 -15.80
CA MET A 1 -19.52 -10.82 -14.48
C MET A 1 -18.67 -9.61 -14.76
N GLU A 2 -19.01 -8.43 -14.23
CA GLU A 2 -18.09 -7.30 -14.29
C GLU A 2 -16.95 -7.59 -13.30
N GLU A 3 -15.72 -7.51 -13.79
CA GLU A 3 -14.49 -7.82 -13.05
C GLU A 3 -14.34 -6.91 -11.80
N GLY A 4 -13.87 -7.47 -10.69
CA GLY A 4 -13.70 -6.75 -9.41
C GLY A 4 -12.55 -5.73 -9.44
N VAL A 5 -11.62 -5.92 -10.37
CA VAL A 5 -10.52 -5.01 -10.70
C VAL A 5 -10.68 -4.58 -12.15
N SER A 6 -10.46 -3.30 -12.43
CA SER A 6 -10.42 -2.79 -13.80
C SER A 6 -9.25 -1.83 -13.96
N ILE A 7 -8.53 -1.97 -15.07
CA ILE A 7 -7.49 -1.02 -15.48
C ILE A 7 -8.14 -0.02 -16.43
N VAL A 8 -8.06 1.25 -16.09
CA VAL A 8 -8.70 2.33 -16.86
C VAL A 8 -7.81 3.57 -16.90
N SER A 9 -7.75 4.23 -18.04
CA SER A 9 -7.09 5.53 -18.17
C SER A 9 -7.81 6.56 -17.30
N TYR A 10 -7.06 7.40 -16.59
CA TYR A 10 -7.66 8.51 -15.82
C TYR A 10 -8.40 9.52 -16.72
N LYS A 11 -8.06 9.57 -18.01
CA LYS A 11 -8.66 10.49 -18.99
C LYS A 11 -10.11 10.13 -19.27
N ASP A 12 -10.42 8.84 -19.30
CA ASP A 12 -11.74 8.31 -19.64
C ASP A 12 -12.66 8.19 -18.43
N GLN A 13 -12.11 8.31 -17.22
CA GLN A 13 -12.90 8.21 -15.99
C GLN A 13 -13.85 9.41 -15.82
N PRO A 14 -15.08 9.19 -15.29
CA PRO A 14 -16.04 10.24 -14.98
C PRO A 14 -15.71 10.93 -13.64
N ILE A 15 -14.43 11.22 -13.40
CA ILE A 15 -13.94 11.91 -12.21
C ILE A 15 -13.77 13.42 -12.47
N PRO A 16 -13.86 14.27 -11.41
CA PRO A 16 -13.57 15.69 -11.53
C PRO A 16 -12.22 15.98 -12.18
N GLN A 17 -12.15 17.06 -12.97
CA GLN A 17 -10.92 17.48 -13.67
C GLN A 17 -9.73 17.64 -12.71
N LEU A 18 -9.98 18.12 -11.49
CA LEU A 18 -8.96 18.23 -10.44
C LEU A 18 -8.18 16.90 -10.24
N PHE A 19 -8.87 15.77 -10.19
CA PHE A 19 -8.21 14.47 -9.99
C PHE A 19 -7.44 14.03 -11.24
N LYS A 20 -7.94 14.36 -12.44
CA LYS A 20 -7.22 14.12 -13.70
C LYS A 20 -5.92 14.91 -13.75
N ASP A 21 -5.97 16.19 -13.39
CA ASP A 21 -4.80 17.08 -13.35
C ASP A 21 -3.79 16.61 -12.29
N MET A 22 -4.26 16.15 -11.13
CA MET A 22 -3.40 15.58 -10.08
C MET A 22 -2.70 14.30 -10.56
N THR A 23 -3.41 13.40 -11.24
CA THR A 23 -2.81 12.19 -11.81
C THR A 23 -1.84 12.51 -12.93
N GLU A 24 -2.19 13.40 -13.86
CA GLU A 24 -1.29 13.84 -14.93
C GLU A 24 0.01 14.43 -14.38
N LYS A 25 -0.11 15.29 -13.35
CA LYS A 25 1.04 15.83 -12.62
C LYS A 25 1.88 14.71 -11.99
N ALA A 26 1.25 13.73 -11.34
CA ALA A 26 1.94 12.62 -10.71
C ALA A 26 2.73 11.77 -11.74
N VAL A 27 2.11 11.42 -12.86
CA VAL A 27 2.76 10.68 -13.97
C VAL A 27 3.97 11.47 -14.47
N LYS A 28 3.78 12.74 -14.81
CA LYS A 28 4.85 13.59 -15.33
C LYS A 28 6.02 13.74 -14.34
N GLU A 29 5.72 13.98 -13.06
CA GLU A 29 6.77 14.12 -12.05
C GLU A 29 7.51 12.81 -11.78
N MET A 30 6.83 11.66 -11.82
CA MET A 30 7.50 10.36 -11.75
C MET A 30 8.43 10.14 -12.94
N GLU A 31 8.01 10.48 -14.16
CA GLU A 31 8.84 10.35 -15.37
C GLU A 31 10.06 11.30 -15.35
N GLU A 32 9.86 12.55 -14.94
CA GLU A 32 10.91 13.58 -15.01
C GLU A 32 11.97 13.45 -13.92
N ARG A 33 11.59 13.00 -12.71
CA ARG A 33 12.48 13.02 -11.53
C ARG A 33 12.33 11.82 -10.59
N GLY A 34 11.47 10.86 -10.90
CA GLY A 34 11.30 9.63 -10.12
C GLY A 34 10.46 9.76 -8.85
N TYR A 35 9.84 10.92 -8.59
CA TYR A 35 8.95 11.13 -7.44
C TYR A 35 7.90 12.22 -7.69
N THR A 36 6.79 12.14 -6.97
CA THR A 36 5.73 13.15 -6.94
C THR A 36 5.86 14.07 -5.73
N SER A 37 5.43 15.32 -5.88
CA SER A 37 5.37 16.29 -4.77
C SER A 37 4.00 16.26 -4.12
N VAL A 38 3.98 15.98 -2.81
CA VAL A 38 2.77 15.89 -1.99
C VAL A 38 2.89 16.68 -0.70
N GLU A 39 1.82 16.75 0.08
CA GLU A 39 1.84 17.38 1.40
C GLU A 39 2.57 16.51 2.45
N GLU A 40 3.04 17.14 3.53
CA GLU A 40 3.75 16.44 4.62
C GLU A 40 2.89 15.32 5.24
N SER A 41 1.58 15.50 5.29
CA SER A 41 0.63 14.51 5.81
C SER A 41 0.62 13.21 5.01
N ASP A 42 0.97 13.27 3.72
CA ASP A 42 0.86 12.16 2.78
C ASP A 42 2.12 11.29 2.77
N VAL A 43 3.23 11.77 3.37
CA VAL A 43 4.49 11.03 3.50
C VAL A 43 4.76 10.49 4.91
N ARG A 44 3.99 10.93 5.92
CA ARG A 44 4.12 10.45 7.32
C ARG A 44 2.99 9.51 7.71
N THR A 45 2.76 8.49 6.89
CA THR A 45 1.62 7.58 7.02
C THR A 45 1.89 6.43 8.00
N ILE A 46 3.15 6.11 8.28
CA ILE A 46 3.58 4.98 9.10
C ILE A 46 4.05 5.48 10.48
N SER A 47 5.03 6.38 10.51
CA SER A 47 5.63 6.89 11.76
C SER A 47 4.58 7.51 12.68
N ARG A 48 3.58 8.18 12.11
CA ARG A 48 2.47 8.76 12.86
C ARG A 48 1.70 7.73 13.66
N VAL A 49 1.41 6.54 13.09
CA VAL A 49 0.61 5.50 13.77
C VAL A 49 1.42 4.82 14.88
N LEU A 50 2.75 4.82 14.76
CA LEU A 50 3.66 4.28 15.78
C LEU A 50 3.98 5.27 16.91
N GLU A 51 3.47 6.51 16.87
CA GLU A 51 3.70 7.45 17.96
C GLU A 51 3.04 6.96 19.26
N PRO A 52 3.66 7.18 20.44
CA PRO A 52 3.15 6.66 21.71
C PRO A 52 1.70 7.03 22.04
N ARG A 53 1.20 8.16 21.52
CA ARG A 53 -0.19 8.60 21.69
C ARG A 53 -1.22 7.76 20.93
N PHE A 54 -0.77 6.95 19.97
CA PHE A 54 -1.62 6.05 19.17
C PHE A 54 -1.35 4.58 19.48
N LYS A 55 -0.57 4.27 20.53
CA LYS A 55 -0.28 2.89 20.93
C LYS A 55 -1.54 2.04 21.12
N ASP A 56 -2.63 2.65 21.57
CA ASP A 56 -3.90 1.95 21.83
C ASP A 56 -4.64 1.56 20.54
N LEU A 57 -4.18 2.04 19.38
CA LEU A 57 -4.65 1.63 18.05
C LEU A 57 -3.88 0.41 17.51
N MET A 58 -2.81 -0.01 18.18
CA MET A 58 -1.99 -1.15 17.80
C MET A 58 -2.42 -2.38 18.59
N LEU A 59 -2.77 -3.44 17.87
CA LEU A 59 -3.09 -4.76 18.38
C LEU A 59 -1.91 -5.70 18.13
N SER A 60 -1.86 -6.81 18.88
CA SER A 60 -1.10 -7.96 18.40
C SER A 60 -1.66 -8.47 17.08
N TYR A 61 -0.84 -9.18 16.29
CA TYR A 61 -1.31 -9.76 15.02
C TYR A 61 -2.50 -10.71 15.23
N ASP A 62 -2.44 -11.58 16.23
CA ASP A 62 -3.51 -12.54 16.50
C ASP A 62 -4.83 -11.84 16.87
N GLU A 63 -4.78 -10.77 17.68
CA GLU A 63 -5.97 -10.00 18.02
C GLU A 63 -6.57 -9.28 16.81
N ALA A 64 -5.72 -8.74 15.92
CA ALA A 64 -6.17 -8.10 14.69
C ALA A 64 -6.76 -9.12 13.71
N ALA A 65 -6.06 -10.24 13.47
CA ALA A 65 -6.48 -11.29 12.55
C ALA A 65 -7.83 -11.91 12.95
N ASN A 66 -8.05 -12.12 14.26
CA ASN A 66 -9.31 -12.64 14.79
C ASN A 66 -10.51 -11.70 14.59
N GLN A 67 -10.26 -10.42 14.34
CA GLN A 67 -11.31 -9.43 14.08
C GLN A 67 -11.66 -9.30 12.59
N LEU A 68 -11.04 -10.07 11.70
CA LEU A 68 -11.29 -9.94 10.26
C LEU A 68 -12.37 -10.90 9.75
N VAL A 69 -13.01 -10.46 8.65
CA VAL A 69 -13.93 -11.31 7.89
C VAL A 69 -13.18 -12.39 7.13
N LYS A 70 -12.08 -12.01 6.46
CA LYS A 70 -11.18 -12.90 5.73
C LYS A 70 -9.82 -12.98 6.41
N GLU A 71 -9.18 -14.13 6.30
CA GLU A 71 -7.84 -14.33 6.81
C GLU A 71 -6.82 -13.46 6.03
N PRO A 72 -5.86 -12.82 6.73
CA PRO A 72 -4.73 -12.15 6.09
C PRO A 72 -3.84 -13.15 5.34
N ALA A 73 -3.05 -12.67 4.37
CA ALA A 73 -2.03 -13.49 3.72
C ALA A 73 -1.05 -14.10 4.75
N ASN A 74 -0.72 -15.38 4.60
CA ASN A 74 0.33 -16.00 5.43
C ASN A 74 1.71 -15.55 4.92
N LEU A 75 2.53 -14.98 5.81
CA LEU A 75 3.86 -14.47 5.47
C LEU A 75 5.00 -15.29 6.11
N GLU A 76 4.68 -16.38 6.80
CA GLU A 76 5.70 -17.27 7.35
C GLU A 76 6.56 -17.87 6.24
N GLY A 77 7.89 -17.87 6.43
CA GLY A 77 8.83 -18.39 5.45
C GLY A 77 9.05 -17.47 4.24
N THR A 78 8.59 -16.22 4.31
CA THR A 78 8.82 -15.18 3.29
C THR A 78 9.90 -14.20 3.78
N PRO A 79 10.45 -13.32 2.92
CA PRO A 79 11.38 -12.27 3.34
C PRO A 79 10.83 -11.29 4.40
N PHE A 80 9.53 -11.36 4.76
CA PHE A 80 9.02 -10.66 5.94
C PHE A 80 9.61 -11.19 7.25
N ASP A 81 10.12 -12.43 7.28
CA ASP A 81 10.81 -13.01 8.43
C ASP A 81 12.11 -12.26 8.78
N ASP A 82 12.66 -11.48 7.85
CA ASP A 82 13.82 -10.60 8.10
C ASP A 82 13.44 -9.36 8.94
N GLY A 83 12.13 -9.09 9.10
CA GLY A 83 11.60 -7.92 9.80
C GLY A 83 10.98 -8.26 11.15
N GLU A 84 11.07 -7.33 12.10
CA GLU A 84 10.36 -7.42 13.38
C GLU A 84 8.92 -6.92 13.20
N LEU A 85 7.93 -7.78 13.42
CA LEU A 85 6.52 -7.37 13.47
C LEU A 85 6.29 -6.51 14.74
N LEU A 86 5.97 -5.23 14.53
CA LEU A 86 5.69 -4.27 15.59
C LEU A 86 4.23 -4.34 16.08
N GLY A 87 3.32 -4.82 15.24
CA GLY A 87 1.91 -4.99 15.54
C GLY A 87 1.02 -4.74 14.31
N ALA A 88 -0.29 -4.70 14.53
CA ALA A 88 -1.28 -4.55 13.48
C ALA A 88 -2.47 -3.68 13.91
N ASN A 89 -3.24 -3.20 12.94
CA ASN A 89 -4.57 -2.62 13.19
C ASN A 89 -5.57 -3.09 12.15
N THR A 90 -6.87 -2.99 12.48
CA THR A 90 -7.97 -3.33 11.58
C THR A 90 -8.72 -2.07 11.14
N SER A 91 -9.23 -2.09 9.92
CA SER A 91 -9.99 -0.97 9.35
C SER A 91 -10.98 -1.43 8.29
N GLY A 92 -11.46 -0.51 7.47
CA GLY A 92 -12.38 -0.79 6.38
C GLY A 92 -13.83 -0.84 6.84
N SER A 93 -14.63 -1.66 6.16
CA SER A 93 -16.03 -1.85 6.49
C SER A 93 -16.18 -2.82 7.66
N ASN A 94 -17.16 -2.57 8.53
CA ASN A 94 -17.52 -3.50 9.59
C ASN A 94 -18.74 -4.34 9.15
N HIS A 95 -18.57 -5.65 9.10
CA HIS A 95 -19.60 -6.64 8.78
C HIS A 95 -19.77 -7.56 9.99
N ASP A 96 -20.91 -7.42 10.67
CA ASP A 96 -21.27 -8.24 11.83
C ASP A 96 -20.18 -8.30 12.92
N GLY A 97 -19.55 -7.15 13.19
CA GLY A 97 -18.50 -7.02 14.20
C GLY A 97 -17.10 -7.36 13.71
N LYS A 98 -16.94 -7.74 12.44
CA LYS A 98 -15.64 -8.05 11.82
C LYS A 98 -15.24 -7.00 10.77
N TRP A 99 -13.95 -6.75 10.65
CA TRP A 99 -13.35 -5.77 9.75
C TRP A 99 -12.91 -6.39 8.42
N THR A 100 -12.84 -5.60 7.35
CA THR A 100 -12.42 -6.05 6.01
C THR A 100 -10.94 -5.85 5.73
N ASP A 101 -10.26 -5.00 6.50
CA ASP A 101 -8.90 -4.57 6.19
C ASP A 101 -7.99 -4.77 7.39
N ILE A 102 -6.72 -5.06 7.11
CA ILE A 102 -5.65 -5.10 8.10
C ILE A 102 -4.45 -4.29 7.61
N SER A 103 -3.81 -3.56 8.53
CA SER A 103 -2.44 -3.08 8.32
C SER A 103 -1.50 -3.74 9.30
N ARG A 104 -0.40 -4.30 8.81
CA ARG A 104 0.69 -4.88 9.60
C ARG A 104 1.92 -4.00 9.49
N PHE A 105 2.59 -3.76 10.61
CA PHE A 105 3.73 -2.85 10.69
C PHE A 105 4.98 -3.62 11.06
N TYR A 106 6.00 -3.53 10.22
CA TYR A 106 7.27 -4.24 10.38
C TYR A 106 8.41 -3.25 10.49
N LYS A 107 9.46 -3.64 11.21
CA LYS A 107 10.73 -2.94 11.21
C LYS A 107 11.80 -3.80 10.55
N PHE A 108 12.36 -3.29 9.48
CA PHE A 108 13.52 -3.86 8.78
C PHE A 108 14.73 -2.96 8.95
N ASP A 109 15.93 -3.54 8.97
CA ASP A 109 17.18 -2.77 9.08
C ASP A 109 17.44 -1.91 7.83
N ASP A 110 17.10 -2.42 6.66
CA ASP A 110 17.36 -1.81 5.35
C ASP A 110 16.23 -0.89 4.88
N LEU A 111 14.99 -1.08 5.32
CA LEU A 111 13.84 -0.24 4.95
C LEU A 111 13.33 0.67 6.07
N GLY A 112 13.75 0.46 7.32
CA GLY A 112 13.12 1.10 8.46
C GLY A 112 11.74 0.52 8.71
N VAL A 113 10.74 1.35 8.95
CA VAL A 113 9.38 0.85 9.18
C VAL A 113 8.64 0.69 7.85
N VAL A 114 8.10 -0.52 7.65
CA VAL A 114 7.27 -0.90 6.51
C VAL A 114 5.86 -1.17 6.99
N LYS A 115 4.87 -0.68 6.25
CA LYS A 115 3.46 -1.01 6.45
C LYS A 115 2.98 -1.86 5.28
N LEU A 116 2.47 -3.05 5.57
CA LEU A 116 1.67 -3.83 4.63
C LEU A 116 0.19 -3.56 4.94
N LYS A 117 -0.56 -3.10 3.95
CA LYS A 117 -2.03 -2.98 4.00
C LYS A 117 -2.65 -4.02 3.08
N GLU A 118 -3.67 -4.71 3.59
CA GLU A 118 -4.51 -5.64 2.84
C GLU A 118 -5.97 -5.20 2.96
N VAL A 119 -6.69 -5.18 1.83
CA VAL A 119 -8.09 -4.75 1.77
C VAL A 119 -8.92 -5.81 1.07
N ASP A 120 -9.91 -6.35 1.79
CA ASP A 120 -10.96 -7.18 1.20
C ASP A 120 -12.03 -6.30 0.54
N PHE A 121 -11.74 -5.88 -0.68
CA PHE A 121 -12.65 -5.04 -1.46
C PHE A 121 -13.91 -5.80 -1.89
N ILE A 122 -13.89 -7.14 -1.92
CA ILE A 122 -15.04 -7.96 -2.31
C ILE A 122 -16.11 -7.94 -1.22
N THR A 123 -15.75 -8.22 0.04
CA THR A 123 -16.73 -8.24 1.15
C THR A 123 -17.30 -6.86 1.41
N SER A 124 -16.47 -5.82 1.28
CA SER A 124 -16.91 -4.43 1.36
C SER A 124 -17.78 -3.99 0.16
N ARG A 125 -18.01 -4.88 -0.83
CA ARG A 125 -18.72 -4.59 -2.10
C ARG A 125 -18.10 -3.43 -2.89
N GLY A 126 -16.81 -3.20 -2.66
CA GLY A 126 -16.00 -2.29 -3.41
C GLY A 126 -15.62 -2.83 -4.79
N ARG A 127 -15.00 -1.95 -5.57
CA ARG A 127 -14.36 -2.27 -6.85
C ARG A 127 -13.05 -1.52 -6.90
N ILE A 128 -12.03 -2.13 -7.48
CA ILE A 128 -10.73 -1.49 -7.66
C ILE A 128 -10.62 -0.97 -9.09
N GLN A 129 -10.26 0.31 -9.20
CA GLN A 129 -9.88 0.92 -10.46
C GLN A 129 -8.40 1.28 -10.37
N VAL A 130 -7.60 0.62 -11.20
CA VAL A 130 -6.17 0.92 -11.33
C VAL A 130 -6.00 1.90 -12.49
N THR A 131 -5.33 3.02 -12.22
CA THR A 131 -5.02 3.99 -13.27
C THR A 131 -3.92 3.46 -14.16
N GLU A 132 -4.24 3.24 -15.44
CA GLU A 132 -3.33 2.68 -16.44
C GLU A 132 -1.98 3.41 -16.49
N GLU A 133 -2.01 4.74 -16.48
CA GLU A 133 -0.81 5.58 -16.61
C GLU A 133 0.13 5.54 -15.39
N LEU A 134 -0.32 4.99 -14.26
CA LEU A 134 0.50 4.81 -13.07
C LEU A 134 1.07 3.39 -12.97
N ILE A 135 0.72 2.48 -13.87
CA ILE A 135 1.26 1.12 -13.89
C ILE A 135 2.67 1.17 -14.46
N ASN A 136 3.65 0.73 -13.66
CA ASN A 136 5.06 0.76 -14.03
C ASN A 136 5.86 -0.45 -13.52
N GLU A 137 5.21 -1.38 -12.83
CA GLU A 137 5.83 -2.57 -12.26
C GLU A 137 4.91 -3.79 -12.38
N ASP A 138 5.46 -4.94 -12.00
CA ASP A 138 4.77 -6.22 -11.95
C ASP A 138 5.04 -6.95 -10.62
N VAL A 139 3.98 -7.49 -10.03
CA VAL A 139 4.01 -8.40 -8.89
C VAL A 139 3.43 -9.75 -9.31
N ASN A 140 4.30 -10.70 -9.65
CA ASN A 140 3.93 -12.07 -10.01
C ASN A 140 2.95 -12.17 -11.20
N GLY A 141 3.13 -11.33 -12.24
CA GLY A 141 2.25 -11.27 -13.40
C GLY A 141 1.05 -10.33 -13.23
N ILE A 142 0.91 -9.69 -12.07
CA ILE A 142 -0.16 -8.73 -11.77
C ILE A 142 0.39 -7.30 -11.97
N PRO A 143 -0.28 -6.46 -12.79
CA PRO A 143 0.09 -5.07 -12.94
C PRO A 143 0.14 -4.33 -11.60
N ALA A 144 1.24 -3.62 -11.39
CA ALA A 144 1.51 -2.91 -10.15
C ALA A 144 1.97 -1.47 -10.40
N THR A 145 1.77 -0.65 -9.39
CA THR A 145 2.18 0.74 -9.35
C THR A 145 3.22 0.91 -8.26
N TYR A 146 4.42 1.33 -8.65
CA TYR A 146 5.42 1.86 -7.74
C TYR A 146 5.42 3.40 -7.79
N LEU A 147 5.33 4.04 -6.63
CA LEU A 147 5.38 5.49 -6.49
C LEU A 147 6.31 5.91 -5.37
N VAL A 148 6.93 7.07 -5.56
CA VAL A 148 7.67 7.77 -4.51
C VAL A 148 7.03 9.13 -4.33
N ASN A 149 6.63 9.44 -3.11
CA ASN A 149 6.05 10.72 -2.73
C ASN A 149 7.04 11.46 -1.85
N VAL A 150 7.29 12.74 -2.15
CA VAL A 150 8.21 13.59 -1.39
C VAL A 150 7.51 14.89 -1.04
N SER A 151 7.56 15.23 0.24
CA SER A 151 7.03 16.49 0.77
C SER A 151 8.03 17.64 0.61
N ASN A 152 7.54 18.86 0.84
CA ASN A 152 8.38 20.08 0.82
C ASN A 152 9.49 20.08 1.89
N SER A 153 9.35 19.33 2.99
CA SER A 153 10.41 19.19 4.00
C SER A 153 11.50 18.20 3.59
N GLY A 154 11.27 17.43 2.52
CA GLY A 154 12.12 16.32 2.09
C GLY A 154 11.77 14.97 2.71
N ALA A 155 10.78 14.90 3.62
CA ALA A 155 10.23 13.62 4.06
C ALA A 155 9.59 12.89 2.87
N ALA A 156 9.71 11.56 2.85
CA ALA A 156 9.33 10.75 1.70
C ALA A 156 8.72 9.40 2.11
N VAL A 157 7.84 8.89 1.26
CA VAL A 157 7.32 7.53 1.32
C VAL A 157 7.40 6.90 -0.06
N SER A 158 7.90 5.67 -0.12
CA SER A 158 7.85 4.83 -1.31
C SER A 158 6.78 3.77 -1.10
N LEU A 159 6.03 3.45 -2.15
CA LEU A 159 4.96 2.46 -2.08
C LEU A 159 4.90 1.57 -3.31
N VAL A 160 4.43 0.34 -3.10
CA VAL A 160 4.01 -0.59 -4.17
C VAL A 160 2.55 -0.93 -3.93
N PHE A 161 1.71 -0.74 -4.95
CA PHE A 161 0.29 -1.07 -4.94
C PHE A 161 0.00 -2.10 -6.04
N TRP A 162 -0.80 -3.12 -5.73
CA TRP A 162 -1.34 -4.07 -6.69
C TRP A 162 -2.67 -4.63 -6.18
N ALA A 163 -3.49 -5.14 -7.09
CA ALA A 163 -4.77 -5.75 -6.75
C ALA A 163 -4.92 -7.11 -7.44
N THR A 164 -5.31 -8.10 -6.66
CA THR A 164 -5.71 -9.44 -7.13
C THR A 164 -7.22 -9.45 -7.39
N ASP A 165 -7.75 -10.60 -7.80
CA ASP A 165 -9.20 -10.79 -7.96
C ASP A 165 -10.00 -10.68 -6.65
N SER A 166 -9.33 -10.76 -5.48
CA SER A 166 -10.01 -10.85 -4.19
C SER A 166 -9.60 -9.80 -3.15
N LYS A 167 -8.35 -9.32 -3.22
CA LYS A 167 -7.77 -8.34 -2.30
C LYS A 167 -6.90 -7.30 -3.00
N GLU A 168 -6.89 -6.11 -2.44
CA GLU A 168 -5.95 -5.03 -2.73
C GLU A 168 -4.80 -5.09 -1.71
N TYR A 169 -3.58 -4.84 -2.19
CA TYR A 169 -2.38 -4.81 -1.37
C TYR A 169 -1.64 -3.49 -1.55
N THR A 170 -1.07 -2.98 -0.46
CA THR A 170 -0.13 -1.85 -0.55
C THR A 170 0.98 -2.01 0.46
N LEU A 171 2.22 -1.92 -0.02
CA LEU A 171 3.39 -1.77 0.83
C LEU A 171 3.82 -0.31 0.86
N TYR A 172 4.13 0.20 2.05
CA TYR A 172 4.70 1.53 2.24
C TYR A 172 6.02 1.40 2.99
N ALA A 173 7.02 2.20 2.62
CA ALA A 173 8.21 2.45 3.42
C ALA A 173 8.46 3.96 3.49
N GLU A 174 8.66 4.52 4.68
CA GLU A 174 9.02 5.94 4.86
C GLU A 174 10.51 6.19 4.51
N LYS A 175 10.87 5.83 3.27
CA LYS A 175 12.17 6.06 2.64
C LYS A 175 11.97 6.63 1.25
N ASN A 176 12.96 7.40 0.80
CA ASN A 176 12.96 8.01 -0.52
C ASN A 176 13.60 7.07 -1.55
N GLY A 177 12.79 6.24 -2.21
CA GLY A 177 13.27 5.32 -3.23
C GLY A 177 13.66 5.97 -4.55
N ALA A 178 13.39 7.27 -4.75
CA ALA A 178 13.93 8.01 -5.90
C ALA A 178 15.42 8.34 -5.73
N LYS A 179 15.94 8.27 -4.49
CA LYS A 179 17.37 8.47 -4.18
C LYS A 179 18.12 7.16 -3.91
N ASP A 180 17.39 6.05 -3.79
CA ASP A 180 17.93 4.75 -3.45
C ASP A 180 17.10 3.64 -4.10
N GLU A 181 17.61 3.13 -5.23
CA GLU A 181 16.97 2.05 -6.00
C GLU A 181 16.81 0.77 -5.17
N GLY A 182 17.64 0.57 -4.13
CA GLY A 182 17.53 -0.57 -3.22
C GLY A 182 16.20 -0.61 -2.48
N VAL A 183 15.61 0.56 -2.19
CA VAL A 183 14.29 0.66 -1.56
C VAL A 183 13.21 0.06 -2.47
N LYS A 184 13.24 0.42 -3.76
CA LYS A 184 12.30 -0.12 -4.76
C LYS A 184 12.44 -1.63 -4.89
N GLN A 185 13.68 -2.11 -5.06
CA GLN A 185 13.97 -3.53 -5.23
C GLN A 185 13.49 -4.34 -4.03
N ARG A 186 13.77 -3.87 -2.81
CA ARG A 186 13.34 -4.55 -1.59
C ARG A 186 11.82 -4.53 -1.40
N LEU A 187 11.14 -3.41 -1.71
CA LEU A 187 9.68 -3.37 -1.67
C LEU A 187 9.04 -4.33 -2.68
N LEU A 188 9.61 -4.46 -3.88
CA LEU A 188 9.14 -5.40 -4.89
C LEU A 188 9.42 -6.86 -4.51
N GLU A 189 10.56 -7.14 -3.86
CA GLU A 189 10.85 -8.46 -3.30
C GLU A 189 9.81 -8.87 -2.25
N LEU A 190 9.53 -7.98 -1.29
CA LEU A 190 8.47 -8.18 -0.31
C LEU A 190 7.12 -8.39 -0.98
N ALA A 191 6.74 -7.53 -1.95
CA ALA A 191 5.48 -7.65 -2.68
C ALA A 191 5.32 -9.02 -3.37
N ARG A 192 6.37 -9.46 -4.08
CA ARG A 192 6.37 -10.73 -4.83
C ARG A 192 6.38 -11.97 -3.93
N SER A 193 6.81 -11.81 -2.68
CA SER A 193 6.80 -12.90 -1.70
C SER A 193 5.44 -13.17 -1.07
N ILE A 194 4.50 -12.23 -1.17
CA ILE A 194 3.16 -12.38 -0.63
C ILE A 194 2.42 -13.42 -1.46
N PRO A 195 1.90 -14.51 -0.85
CA PRO A 195 1.14 -15.51 -1.58
C PRO A 195 -0.08 -14.89 -2.27
N ALA A 196 -0.34 -15.32 -3.51
CA ALA A 196 -1.60 -15.02 -4.16
C ALA A 196 -2.75 -15.74 -3.44
N ASP A 197 -3.89 -15.07 -3.30
CA ASP A 197 -5.13 -15.65 -2.79
C ASP A 197 -5.76 -16.64 -3.79
#